data_AF-A0A0J1HJJ2-F1
#
_entry.id   AF-A0A0J1HJJ2-F1
#
_cell.length_a   1.000
_cell.length_b   1.000
_cell.length_c   1.000
_cell.angle_alpha   90.00
_cell.angle_beta   90.00
_cell.angle_gamma   90.00
#
_symmetry.space_group_name_H-M   'P 1'
#
loop_
_entity.id
_entity.type
_entity.pdbx_description
1 polymer ?
#
loop_
_entity_poly.entity_id
_entity_poly.type
_entity_poly.pdbx_seq_one_letter_code
_entity_poly.pdbx_strand_id
1 'polypeptide(L)'
;NGISLPDASPTLGIPVGIIAPGDSATITFQFLANSIPPQGAIINQALTSYTYIVDPSQPPVTATSSSNTVTTAVVDASLSVIKNTDSIVQSTDGTITYTVVIQNNGNTTANTVTLTDLVPEGTALIPNSV
;
A
#
# COMPACT_ATOMS: atom_id res chain seq x y z
N ASN A 1 -12.04 -14.51 -23.05
CA ASN A 1 -11.82 -15.76 -22.26
C ASN A 1 -10.50 -15.61 -21.51
N GLY A 2 -10.40 -15.01 -20.33
CA GLY A 2 -11.01 -15.45 -19.06
C GLY A 2 -10.17 -16.50 -18.31
N ILE A 3 -9.06 -16.97 -18.89
CA ILE A 3 -8.23 -18.04 -18.33
C ILE A 3 -7.32 -17.47 -17.22
N SER A 4 -7.36 -18.08 -16.04
CA SER A 4 -6.42 -17.75 -14.96
C SER A 4 -5.08 -18.43 -15.25
N LEU A 5 -3.98 -17.67 -15.19
CA LEU A 5 -2.62 -18.17 -15.35
C LEU A 5 -1.85 -17.94 -14.04
N PRO A 6 -1.98 -18.84 -13.05
CA PRO A 6 -1.45 -18.61 -11.70
C PRO A 6 0.08 -18.48 -11.63
N ASP A 7 0.81 -19.07 -12.57
CA ASP A 7 2.28 -18.99 -12.63
C ASP A 7 2.80 -17.88 -13.56
N ALA A 8 1.90 -17.13 -14.22
CA ALA A 8 2.29 -16.02 -15.08
C ALA A 8 2.59 -14.77 -14.25
N SER A 9 3.74 -14.17 -14.47
CA SER A 9 4.14 -12.94 -13.79
C SER A 9 4.11 -11.76 -14.78
N PRO A 10 3.37 -10.67 -14.50
CA PRO A 10 3.48 -9.44 -15.27
C PRO A 10 4.91 -8.90 -15.35
N THR A 11 5.77 -9.19 -14.36
CA THR A 11 7.17 -8.74 -14.33
C THR A 11 8.11 -9.60 -15.17
N LEU A 12 7.78 -10.88 -15.36
CA LEU A 12 8.55 -11.79 -16.23
C LEU A 12 7.96 -11.87 -17.65
N GLY A 13 6.78 -11.30 -17.86
CA GLY A 13 6.01 -11.37 -19.09
C GLY A 13 4.89 -12.41 -19.01
N ILE A 14 3.76 -12.08 -19.65
CA ILE A 14 2.60 -12.98 -19.78
C ILE A 14 2.45 -13.33 -21.26
N PRO A 15 2.60 -14.60 -21.68
CA PRO A 15 2.36 -14.97 -23.06
C PRO A 15 0.88 -14.87 -23.38
N VAL A 16 0.53 -13.97 -24.30
CA VAL A 16 -0.86 -13.73 -24.73
C VAL A 16 -1.24 -14.58 -25.95
N GLY A 17 -0.24 -15.16 -26.63
CA GLY A 17 -0.43 -15.91 -27.87
C GLY A 17 -0.54 -15.01 -29.11
N ILE A 18 -1.08 -15.56 -30.18
CA ILE A 18 -1.28 -14.84 -31.45
C ILE A 18 -2.58 -14.04 -31.36
N ILE A 19 -2.52 -12.75 -31.70
CA ILE A 19 -3.68 -11.88 -31.86
C ILE A 19 -3.85 -11.60 -33.35
N ALA A 20 -4.94 -12.07 -33.94
CA ALA A 20 -5.22 -11.83 -35.36
C ALA A 20 -5.71 -10.39 -35.60
N PRO A 21 -5.68 -9.87 -36.84
CA PRO A 21 -6.22 -8.55 -37.15
C PRO A 21 -7.69 -8.42 -36.74
N GLY A 22 -7.99 -7.42 -35.91
CA GLY A 22 -9.34 -7.17 -35.39
C GLY A 22 -9.68 -7.89 -34.09
N ASP A 23 -8.86 -8.86 -33.66
CA ASP A 23 -9.02 -9.55 -32.37
C ASP A 23 -8.39 -8.76 -31.21
N SER A 24 -8.78 -9.13 -29.99
CA SER A 24 -8.20 -8.57 -28.77
C SER A 24 -8.07 -9.64 -27.70
N ALA A 25 -7.14 -9.41 -26.78
CA ALA A 25 -6.96 -10.20 -25.57
C ALA A 25 -6.99 -9.27 -24.35
N THR A 26 -7.57 -9.76 -23.25
CA THR A 26 -7.66 -9.02 -22.00
C THR A 26 -6.93 -9.77 -20.90
N ILE A 27 -6.03 -9.07 -20.22
CA ILE A 27 -5.25 -9.59 -19.10
C ILE A 27 -5.64 -8.80 -17.85
N THR A 28 -5.84 -9.51 -16.74
CA THR A 28 -6.11 -8.91 -15.43
C THR A 28 -5.12 -9.49 -14.42
N PHE A 29 -4.48 -8.62 -13.64
CA PHE A 29 -3.56 -8.99 -12.57
C PHE A 29 -3.76 -8.02 -11.39
N GLN A 30 -3.28 -8.41 -10.22
CA GLN A 30 -3.39 -7.63 -8.99
C GLN A 30 -2.01 -7.49 -8.35
N PHE A 31 -1.75 -6.34 -7.75
CA PHE A 31 -0.61 -6.09 -6.88
C PHE A 31 -1.12 -5.67 -5.50
N LEU A 32 -0.40 -6.07 -4.45
CA LEU A 32 -0.64 -5.58 -3.10
C LEU A 32 0.21 -4.32 -2.86
N ALA A 33 -0.44 -3.22 -2.44
CA ALA A 33 0.28 -2.02 -2.00
C ALA A 33 0.74 -2.22 -0.55
N ASN A 34 2.05 -2.43 -0.34
CA ASN A 34 2.62 -2.72 0.99
C ASN A 34 2.96 -1.45 1.80
N SER A 35 3.08 -0.29 1.15
CA SER A 35 3.40 0.98 1.79
C SER A 35 2.99 2.16 0.91
N ILE A 36 2.87 3.35 1.50
CA ILE A 36 2.68 4.61 0.78
C ILE A 36 3.98 4.93 0.02
N PRO A 37 3.98 5.04 -1.32
CA PRO A 37 5.15 5.47 -2.07
C PRO A 37 5.54 6.91 -1.72
N PRO A 38 6.81 7.34 -1.91
CA PRO A 38 7.24 8.71 -1.59
C PRO A 38 6.42 9.82 -2.25
N GLN A 39 5.89 9.54 -3.45
CA GLN A 39 5.04 10.44 -4.21
C GLN A 39 3.53 10.32 -3.87
N GLY A 40 3.15 9.46 -2.92
CA GLY A 40 1.77 9.21 -2.50
C GLY A 40 0.91 8.40 -3.49
N ALA A 41 1.47 7.96 -4.61
CA ALA A 41 0.75 7.24 -5.64
C ALA A 41 1.63 6.18 -6.33
N ILE A 42 1.01 5.11 -6.79
CA ILE A 42 1.60 4.11 -7.68
C ILE A 42 1.33 4.53 -9.11
N ILE A 43 2.39 4.56 -9.93
CA ILE A 43 2.32 4.82 -11.36
C ILE A 43 2.62 3.49 -12.07
N ASN A 44 1.72 3.05 -12.94
CA ASN A 44 1.86 1.80 -13.68
C ASN A 44 1.70 2.02 -15.20
N GLN A 45 2.57 1.39 -15.99
CA GLN A 45 2.54 1.38 -17.45
C GLN A 45 2.97 -0.02 -17.93
N ALA A 46 2.24 -0.57 -18.91
CA ALA A 46 2.58 -1.84 -19.52
C ALA A 46 3.40 -1.65 -20.79
N LEU A 47 4.25 -2.63 -21.08
CA LEU A 47 5.00 -2.73 -22.33
C LEU A 47 4.67 -4.08 -22.98
N THR A 48 4.26 -4.07 -24.23
CA THR A 48 4.08 -5.29 -25.03
C THR A 48 5.24 -5.42 -26.01
N SER A 49 5.81 -6.62 -26.10
CA SER A 49 6.75 -7.01 -27.15
C SER A 49 6.09 -8.07 -28.03
N TYR A 50 6.22 -7.93 -29.34
CA TYR A 50 5.60 -8.83 -30.30
C TYR A 50 6.45 -8.93 -31.58
N THR A 51 6.21 -10.00 -32.34
CA THR A 51 6.82 -10.19 -33.65
C THR A 51 5.76 -10.26 -34.74
N TYR A 52 6.14 -9.84 -35.95
CA TYR A 52 5.33 -10.00 -37.15
C TYR A 52 6.22 -10.29 -38.36
N ILE A 53 5.65 -10.93 -39.37
CA ILE A 53 6.37 -11.31 -40.59
C ILE A 53 5.93 -10.39 -41.72
N VAL A 54 6.89 -9.74 -42.37
CA VAL A 54 6.65 -8.88 -43.55
C VAL A 54 6.89 -9.68 -44.83
N ASP A 55 7.98 -10.43 -44.88
CA ASP A 55 8.35 -11.34 -45.96
C ASP A 55 8.50 -12.76 -45.38
N PRO A 56 7.73 -13.76 -45.85
CA PRO A 56 7.83 -15.14 -45.37
C PRO A 56 9.22 -15.79 -45.53
N SER A 57 10.09 -15.25 -46.38
CA SER A 57 11.46 -15.73 -46.58
C SER A 57 12.47 -15.14 -45.59
N GLN A 58 12.08 -14.13 -44.81
CA GLN A 58 12.93 -13.43 -43.85
C GLN A 58 12.54 -13.76 -42.40
N PRO A 59 13.47 -13.60 -41.44
CA PRO A 59 13.15 -13.71 -40.02
C PRO A 59 12.06 -12.70 -39.60
N PRO A 60 11.24 -13.03 -38.58
CA PRO A 60 10.25 -12.09 -38.04
C PRO A 60 10.89 -10.80 -37.51
N VAL A 61 10.17 -9.69 -37.65
CA VAL A 61 10.55 -8.39 -37.09
C VAL A 61 10.01 -8.28 -35.68
N THR A 62 10.83 -7.87 -34.73
CA THR A 62 10.42 -7.57 -33.35
C THR A 62 10.04 -6.10 -33.20
N ALA A 63 8.94 -5.82 -32.52
CA ALA A 63 8.50 -4.49 -32.17
C ALA A 63 7.97 -4.44 -30.73
N THR A 64 7.87 -3.23 -30.19
CA THR A 64 7.30 -2.98 -28.86
C THR A 64 6.28 -1.86 -28.91
N SER A 65 5.35 -1.88 -27.97
CA SER A 65 4.33 -0.83 -27.79
C SER A 65 4.05 -0.62 -26.30
N SER A 66 4.07 0.63 -25.85
CA SER A 66 3.75 0.99 -24.46
C SER A 66 2.27 1.36 -24.33
N SER A 67 1.65 0.99 -23.22
CA SER A 67 0.30 1.46 -22.87
C SER A 67 0.31 2.93 -22.43
N ASN A 68 -0.88 3.47 -22.20
CA ASN A 68 -1.01 4.66 -21.37
C ASN A 68 -0.52 4.38 -19.94
N THR A 69 -0.25 5.45 -19.20
CA THR A 69 0.09 5.39 -17.78
C THR A 69 -1.18 5.51 -16.94
N VAL A 70 -1.27 4.74 -15.87
CA VAL A 70 -2.34 4.84 -14.85
C VAL A 70 -1.72 5.19 -13.51
N THR A 71 -2.30 6.16 -12.81
CA THR A 71 -1.86 6.61 -11.49
C THR A 71 -2.92 6.28 -10.45
N THR A 72 -2.53 5.58 -9.39
CA THR A 72 -3.41 5.19 -8.28
C THR A 72 -2.87 5.78 -6.98
N ALA A 73 -3.65 6.64 -6.32
CA ALA A 73 -3.28 7.18 -5.02
C ALA A 73 -3.26 6.06 -3.95
N VAL A 74 -2.24 6.06 -3.10
CA VAL A 74 -2.13 5.14 -1.96
C VAL A 74 -2.24 5.96 -0.70
N VAL A 75 -3.26 5.68 0.10
CA VAL A 75 -3.51 6.37 1.35
C VAL A 75 -3.57 5.39 2.50
N ASP A 76 -2.94 5.74 3.62
CA ASP A 76 -2.96 4.97 4.84
C ASP A 76 -2.84 5.88 6.07
N ALA A 77 -3.55 5.51 7.14
CA ALA A 77 -3.47 6.18 8.43
C ALA A 77 -2.55 5.36 9.33
N SER A 78 -1.51 5.99 9.88
CA SER A 78 -0.47 5.30 10.64
C SER A 78 -0.27 6.00 11.98
N LEU A 79 -0.81 5.43 13.06
CA LEU A 79 -0.73 6.02 14.38
C LEU A 79 0.48 5.49 15.17
N SER A 80 1.25 6.40 15.76
CA SER A 80 2.24 6.09 16.79
C SER A 80 1.80 6.67 18.13
N VAL A 81 1.98 5.91 19.21
CA VAL A 81 1.57 6.30 20.57
C VAL A 81 2.79 6.27 21.49
N ILE A 82 3.04 7.36 22.21
CA ILE A 82 4.13 7.48 23.17
C ILE A 82 3.52 7.89 24.51
N LYS A 83 3.81 7.13 25.57
CA LYS A 83 3.42 7.45 26.96
C LYS A 83 4.64 7.85 27.76
N ASN A 84 4.56 8.97 28.45
CA ASN A 84 5.58 9.47 29.36
C ASN A 84 4.98 9.71 30.74
N THR A 85 5.84 9.73 31.75
CA THR A 85 5.50 10.08 33.14
C THR A 85 6.36 11.26 33.57
N ASP A 86 5.82 12.12 34.43
CA ASP A 86 6.57 13.18 35.09
C ASP A 86 7.49 12.65 36.22
N SER A 87 7.22 11.44 36.71
CA SER A 87 8.00 10.83 37.79
C SER A 87 8.14 9.32 37.66
N ILE A 88 9.30 8.80 38.05
CA ILE A 88 9.62 7.37 38.13
C ILE A 88 9.51 6.80 39.56
N VAL A 89 9.44 7.66 40.58
CA VAL A 89 9.30 7.29 42.00
C VAL A 89 8.39 8.31 42.67
N GLN A 90 7.39 7.83 43.41
CA GLN A 90 6.48 8.69 44.19
C GLN A 90 6.25 8.13 45.59
N SER A 91 5.91 9.01 46.53
CA SER A 91 5.42 8.61 47.85
C SER A 91 3.98 8.12 47.77
N THR A 92 3.53 7.42 48.81
CA THR A 92 2.09 7.27 49.07
C THR A 92 1.42 8.65 49.09
N ASP A 93 0.24 8.75 48.49
CA ASP A 93 -0.53 10.00 48.26
C ASP A 93 0.09 11.00 47.26
N GLY A 94 1.23 10.67 46.64
CA GLY A 94 1.78 11.45 45.55
C GLY A 94 0.91 11.37 44.28
N THR A 95 0.98 12.41 43.44
CA THR A 95 0.35 12.42 42.11
C THR A 95 1.38 12.02 41.06
N ILE A 96 0.99 11.13 40.15
CA ILE A 96 1.77 10.76 38.95
C ILE A 96 1.01 11.29 37.74
N THR A 97 1.67 12.08 36.91
CA THR A 97 1.08 12.62 35.69
C THR A 97 1.58 11.82 34.49
N TYR A 98 0.67 11.14 33.81
CA TYR A 98 0.97 10.49 32.53
C TYR A 98 0.57 11.38 31.36
N THR A 99 1.48 11.55 30.41
CA THR A 99 1.22 12.26 29.15
C THR A 99 1.30 11.26 28.00
N VAL A 100 0.20 11.11 27.26
CA VAL A 100 0.14 10.26 26.06
C VAL A 100 0.07 11.13 24.82
N VAL A 101 1.05 10.97 23.92
CA VAL A 101 1.08 11.64 22.61
C VAL A 101 0.69 10.61 21.55
N ILE A 102 -0.40 10.89 20.83
CA ILE A 102 -0.85 10.12 19.66
C ILE A 102 -0.55 10.95 18.41
N GLN A 103 0.29 10.41 17.53
CA GLN A 103 0.69 11.07 16.28
C GLN A 103 0.24 10.23 15.09
N ASN A 104 -0.48 10.84 14.14
CA ASN A 104 -0.72 10.24 12.83
C ASN A 104 0.45 10.59 11.90
N ASN A 105 1.22 9.60 11.50
CA ASN A 105 2.32 9.69 10.53
C ASN A 105 1.88 9.29 9.12
N GLY A 106 0.61 8.90 8.94
CA GLY A 106 0.02 8.58 7.65
C GLY A 106 -0.30 9.83 6.81
N ASN A 107 -0.72 9.60 5.57
CA ASN A 107 -1.09 10.66 4.63
C ASN A 107 -2.61 10.88 4.52
N THR A 108 -3.40 10.18 5.33
CA THR A 108 -4.85 10.37 5.43
C THR A 108 -5.31 10.44 6.88
N THR A 109 -6.50 10.99 7.09
CA THR A 109 -7.10 11.19 8.41
C THR A 109 -7.45 9.87 9.09
N ALA A 110 -6.95 9.67 10.31
CA ALA A 110 -7.47 8.65 11.22
C ALA A 110 -8.76 9.16 11.87
N ASN A 111 -9.89 8.53 11.58
CA ASN A 111 -11.19 8.89 12.15
C ASN A 111 -11.49 8.08 13.41
N THR A 112 -12.21 8.67 14.36
CA THR A 112 -12.71 7.99 15.58
C THR A 112 -11.59 7.35 16.43
N VAL A 113 -10.48 8.07 16.61
CA VAL A 113 -9.36 7.61 17.44
C VAL A 113 -9.77 7.56 18.91
N THR A 114 -9.63 6.40 19.55
CA THR A 114 -9.92 6.20 20.98
C THR A 114 -8.66 5.72 21.69
N LEU A 115 -8.24 6.42 22.75
CA LEU A 115 -7.19 5.97 23.65
C LEU A 115 -7.83 5.17 24.79
N THR A 116 -7.34 3.96 25.05
CA THR A 116 -7.70 3.17 26.23
C THR A 116 -6.45 2.92 27.05
N ASP A 117 -6.51 3.24 28.33
CA ASP A 117 -5.43 3.02 29.29
C ASP A 117 -6.01 2.49 30.60
N LEU A 118 -5.42 1.42 31.13
CA LEU A 118 -5.87 0.81 32.37
C LEU A 118 -5.30 1.58 33.56
N VAL A 119 -6.10 1.76 34.60
CA VAL A 119 -5.62 2.31 35.88
C VAL A 119 -4.73 1.25 36.54
N PRO A 120 -3.42 1.51 36.74
CA PRO A 120 -2.52 0.55 37.37
C PRO A 120 -2.92 0.23 38.81
N GLU A 121 -2.57 -0.97 39.28
CA GLU A 121 -2.77 -1.35 40.68
C GLU A 121 -2.06 -0.38 41.63
N GLY A 122 -2.71 -0.05 42.75
CA GLY A 122 -2.19 0.91 43.73
C GLY A 122 -2.35 2.38 43.33
N THR A 123 -3.00 2.67 42.19
CA THR A 123 -3.35 4.02 41.77
C THR A 123 -4.85 4.19 41.61
N ALA A 124 -5.30 5.44 41.55
CA ALA A 124 -6.67 5.79 41.19
C ALA A 124 -6.62 7.00 40.25
N LEU A 125 -7.53 7.05 39.28
CA LEU A 125 -7.68 8.23 38.45
C LEU A 125 -8.18 9.39 39.32
N ILE A 126 -7.51 10.53 39.25
CA ILE A 126 -7.99 11.75 39.91
C ILE A 126 -9.22 12.25 39.13
N PRO A 127 -10.39 12.44 39.78
CA PRO A 127 -11.58 12.92 39.10
C PRO A 127 -11.33 14.24 38.38
N ASN A 128 -11.82 14.38 37.15
CA ASN A 128 -11.67 15.56 36.29
C ASN A 128 -10.22 15.90 35.89
N SER A 129 -9.29 14.94 35.92
CA SER A 129 -7.91 15.14 35.45
C SER A 129 -7.71 14.88 33.95
N VAL A 130 -8.79 14.67 33.20
CA VAL A 130 -8.81 14.45 31.74
C VAL A 130 -9.65 15.51 31.04
#